data_AF-A0A949NB72-F1
#
_entry.id   AF-A0A949NB72-F1
#
_cell.length_a   1.000
_cell.length_b   1.000
_cell.length_c   1.000
_cell.angle_alpha   90.00
_cell.angle_beta   90.00
_cell.angle_gamma   90.00
#
_symmetry.space_group_name_H-M   'P 1'
#
loop_
_entity.id
_entity.type
_entity.pdbx_description
1 polymer ?
#
loop_
_entity_poly.entity_id
_entity_poly.type
_entity_poly.pdbx_seq_one_letter_code
_entity_poly.pdbx_strand_id
1 'polypeptide(L)'
;MSDKIDGGPAFPSNHPMCALDKDGNRSLVPEGMSLRDWFAGQALAGVMDSLYKDAKKAGVAIRPGNAAEASYRLADAMLAERKKNV
;
A
#
# COMPACT_ATOMS: atom_id res chain seq x y z
N MET A 1 1.47 -19.33 -7.06
CA MET A 1 1.04 -17.99 -7.50
C MET A 1 0.86 -17.18 -6.24
N SER A 2 1.61 -16.09 -6.07
CA SER A 2 1.53 -15.29 -4.86
C SER A 2 0.18 -14.60 -4.82
N ASP A 3 -0.71 -15.05 -3.93
CA ASP A 3 -1.94 -14.32 -3.61
C ASP A 3 -1.53 -12.90 -3.23
N LYS A 4 -1.81 -11.93 -4.09
CA LYS A 4 -1.54 -10.54 -3.79
C LYS A 4 -2.41 -10.15 -2.60
N ILE A 5 -1.79 -10.00 -1.44
CA ILE A 5 -2.42 -9.43 -0.24
C ILE A 5 -2.45 -7.90 -0.41
N ASP A 6 -2.99 -7.42 -1.52
CA ASP A 6 -3.06 -6.00 -1.86
C ASP A 6 -4.41 -5.37 -1.46
N GLY A 7 -5.38 -6.21 -1.10
CA GLY A 7 -6.69 -5.80 -0.61
C GLY A 7 -7.65 -5.33 -1.71
N GLY A 8 -7.29 -5.53 -2.98
CA GLY A 8 -8.01 -5.01 -4.13
C GLY A 8 -7.74 -3.52 -4.40
N PRO A 9 -8.46 -2.89 -5.34
CA PRO A 9 -8.30 -1.47 -5.65
C PRO A 9 -8.77 -0.58 -4.48
N ALA A 10 -7.99 0.46 -4.16
CA ALA A 10 -8.32 1.43 -3.10
C ALA A 10 -9.61 2.20 -3.39
N PHE A 11 -9.85 2.50 -4.67
CA PHE A 11 -11.04 3.16 -5.18
C PHE A 11 -11.64 2.31 -6.30
N PRO A 12 -12.49 1.31 -5.96
CA PRO A 12 -13.06 0.42 -6.96
C PRO A 12 -13.91 1.20 -7.97
N SER A 13 -13.61 1.07 -9.26
CA SER A 13 -14.45 1.59 -10.33
C SER A 13 -15.41 0.50 -10.84
N ASN A 14 -16.67 0.86 -11.07
CA ASN A 14 -17.69 -0.05 -11.63
C ASN A 14 -17.56 -0.21 -13.16
N HIS A 15 -16.59 0.46 -13.78
CA HIS A 15 -16.32 0.39 -15.21
C HIS A 15 -15.10 -0.49 -15.46
N PRO A 16 -15.29 -1.74 -15.93
CA PRO A 16 -14.16 -2.62 -16.22
C PRO A 16 -13.35 -2.07 -17.40
N MET A 17 -12.19 -1.49 -17.08
CA MET A 17 -11.14 -1.20 -18.05
C MET A 17 -10.56 -2.54 -18.53
N CYS A 18 -10.77 -2.85 -19.81
CA CYS A 18 -10.12 -3.99 -20.46
C CYS A 18 -8.82 -3.50 -21.10
N ALA A 19 -7.67 -3.96 -20.59
CA ALA A 19 -6.43 -3.85 -21.35
C ALA A 19 -6.22 -5.12 -22.18
N LEU A 20 -5.58 -4.96 -23.33
CA LEU A 20 -5.03 -6.09 -24.06
C LEU A 20 -3.69 -6.45 -23.43
N ASP A 21 -3.50 -7.73 -23.12
CA ASP A 21 -2.16 -8.25 -22.83
C ASP A 21 -1.29 -8.27 -24.09
N LYS A 22 -0.04 -8.71 -23.96
CA LYS A 22 0.92 -8.79 -25.09
C LYS A 22 0.48 -9.77 -26.18
N ASP A 23 -0.44 -10.68 -25.86
CA ASP A 23 -0.95 -11.73 -26.73
C ASP A 23 -2.33 -11.36 -27.32
N GLY A 24 -2.86 -10.17 -27.00
CA GLY A 24 -4.13 -9.66 -27.51
C GLY A 24 -5.37 -10.15 -26.76
N ASN A 25 -5.21 -10.78 -25.59
CA ASN A 25 -6.35 -11.16 -24.75
C ASN A 25 -6.80 -9.97 -23.90
N ARG A 26 -8.11 -9.84 -23.70
CA ARG A 26 -8.68 -8.84 -22.80
C ARG A 26 -8.51 -9.32 -21.37
N SER A 27 -7.77 -8.55 -20.57
CA SER A 27 -7.68 -8.75 -19.13
C SER A 27 -8.30 -7.57 -18.39
N LEU A 28 -9.05 -7.88 -17.34
CA LEU A 28 -9.50 -6.89 -16.37
C LEU A 28 -8.26 -6.40 -15.62
N VAL A 29 -7.83 -5.18 -15.91
CA VAL A 29 -6.76 -4.53 -15.15
C VAL A 29 -7.39 -3.78 -13.99
N PRO A 30 -6.96 -4.03 -12.74
CA PRO A 30 -7.32 -3.16 -11.63
C PRO A 30 -6.85 -1.74 -11.96
N GLU A 31 -7.79 -0.81 -12.07
CA GLU A 31 -7.48 0.59 -12.28
C GLU A 31 -7.08 1.23 -10.94
N GLY A 32 -5.97 1.96 -10.92
CA GLY A 32 -5.55 2.76 -9.77
C GLY A 32 -4.63 2.06 -8.77
N MET A 33 -4.58 2.62 -7.56
CA MET A 33 -3.70 2.21 -6.46
C MET A 33 -4.30 1.03 -5.69
N SER A 34 -3.50 0.07 -5.24
CA SER A 34 -4.01 -0.98 -4.36
C SER A 34 -4.43 -0.41 -3.00
N LEU A 35 -5.38 -1.04 -2.32
CA LEU A 35 -5.81 -0.62 -0.99
C LEU A 35 -4.65 -0.64 0.01
N ARG A 36 -3.73 -1.61 -0.14
CA ARG A 36 -2.47 -1.67 0.60
C ARG A 36 -1.61 -0.42 0.39
N ASP A 37 -1.36 -0.05 -0.86
CA ASP A 37 -0.54 1.12 -1.20
C ASP A 37 -1.19 2.42 -0.69
N TRP A 38 -2.53 2.49 -0.75
CA TRP A 38 -3.28 3.62 -0.22
C TRP A 38 -3.13 3.75 1.30
N PHE A 39 -3.33 2.68 2.06
CA PHE A 39 -3.11 2.68 3.51
C PHE A 39 -1.65 3.02 3.87
N ALA A 40 -0.68 2.48 3.12
CA ALA A 40 0.73 2.80 3.35
C ALA A 40 1.00 4.29 3.11
N GLY A 41 0.43 4.88 2.05
CA GLY A 41 0.51 6.32 1.79
C GLY A 41 -0.09 7.18 2.89
N GLN A 42 -1.24 6.77 3.45
CA GLN A 42 -1.86 7.47 4.59
C GLN A 42 -0.98 7.41 5.85
N ALA A 43 -0.33 6.29 6.11
CA ALA A 43 0.55 6.12 7.27
C ALA A 43 1.88 6.88 7.15
N LEU A 44 2.40 7.03 5.92
CA LEU A 44 3.76 7.51 5.67
C LEU A 44 4.07 8.86 6.31
N ALA A 45 3.14 9.83 6.27
CA ALA A 45 3.37 11.15 6.83
C ALA A 45 3.61 11.11 8.35
N GLY A 46 2.79 10.36 9.09
CA GLY A 46 2.93 10.22 10.55
C GLY A 46 4.17 9.41 10.93
N VAL A 47 4.46 8.34 10.18
CA VAL A 47 5.67 7.53 10.38
C VAL A 47 6.93 8.37 10.15
N MET A 48 6.96 9.19 9.09
CA MET A 48 8.11 10.04 8.77
C MET A 48 8.36 11.08 9.86
N ASP A 49 7.31 11.72 10.38
CA ASP A 49 7.43 12.69 11.49
C ASP A 49 7.99 12.03 12.76
N SER A 50 7.50 10.84 13.12
CA SER A 50 8.03 10.09 14.28
C SER A 50 9.50 9.72 14.10
N LEU A 51 9.85 9.12 12.96
CA LEU A 51 11.23 8.72 12.67
C LEU A 51 12.17 9.93 12.61
N TYR A 52 11.70 11.08 12.12
CA TYR A 52 12.47 12.32 12.12
C TYR A 52 12.81 12.78 13.54
N LYS A 53 11.83 12.78 14.45
CA LYS A 53 12.05 13.18 15.85
C LYS A 53 13.04 12.27 16.55
N ASP A 54 12.93 10.96 16.35
CA ASP A 54 13.83 9.97 16.96
C ASP A 54 15.26 10.09 16.39
N ALA A 55 15.38 10.19 15.07
CA ALA A 55 16.67 10.36 14.40
C ALA A 55 17.37 11.65 14.85
N LYS A 56 16.62 12.75 14.95
CA LYS A 56 17.12 14.04 15.46
C LYS A 56 17.62 13.92 16.90
N LYS A 57 16.89 13.23 17.78
CA LYS A 57 17.29 13.03 19.18
C LYS A 57 18.55 12.16 19.31
N ALA A 58 18.70 11.16 18.44
CA ALA A 58 19.83 10.25 18.42
C ALA A 58 21.04 10.78 17.62
N GLY A 59 20.91 11.91 16.92
CA GLY A 59 21.99 12.47 16.09
C GLY A 59 22.32 11.63 14.85
N VAL A 60 21.34 10.87 14.33
CA VAL A 60 21.53 9.98 13.17
C VAL A 60 20.70 10.44 11.98
N ALA A 61 21.10 10.01 10.78
CA ALA A 61 20.35 10.27 9.56
C ALA A 61 19.13 9.32 9.43
N ILE A 62 18.02 9.85 8.89
CA ILE A 62 16.83 9.07 8.57
C ILE A 62 17.11 8.22 7.33
N ARG A 63 16.66 6.96 7.36
CA ARG A 63 16.62 6.09 6.19
C ARG A 63 15.17 6.04 5.68
N PRO A 64 14.86 6.60 4.49
CA PRO A 64 13.50 6.58 3.95
C PRO A 64 12.89 5.17 3.84
N GLY A 65 13.73 4.15 3.64
CA GLY A 65 13.31 2.74 3.63
C GLY A 65 12.62 2.28 4.91
N ASN A 66 13.02 2.79 6.08
CA ASN A 66 12.40 2.44 7.36
C ASN A 66 10.96 2.98 7.44
N ALA A 67 10.72 4.18 6.90
CA ALA A 67 9.39 4.78 6.87
C ALA A 67 8.46 4.00 5.93
N ALA A 68 8.95 3.63 4.76
CA ALA A 68 8.21 2.81 3.81
C ALA A 68 7.86 1.43 4.41
N GLU A 69 8.83 0.74 5.00
CA GLU A 69 8.62 -0.58 5.61
C GLU A 69 7.57 -0.53 6.73
N ALA A 70 7.69 0.43 7.66
CA ALA A 70 6.73 0.60 8.74
C ALA A 70 5.32 0.93 8.21
N SER A 71 5.22 1.76 7.16
CA SER A 71 3.95 2.12 6.55
C SER A 71 3.25 0.92 5.89
N TYR A 72 4.00 0.05 5.20
CA TYR A 72 3.44 -1.18 4.63
C TYR A 72 3.03 -2.19 5.70
N ARG A 73 3.77 -2.30 6.81
CA ARG A 73 3.35 -3.14 7.95
C ARG A 73 2.05 -2.66 8.58
N LEU A 74 1.86 -1.35 8.69
CA LEU A 74 0.58 -0.75 9.14
C LEU A 74 -0.55 -1.07 8.15
N ALA A 75 -0.29 -0.93 6.84
CA ALA A 75 -1.27 -1.29 5.82
C ALA A 75 -1.68 -2.77 5.89
N ASP A 76 -0.72 -3.67 6.07
CA ASP A 76 -0.97 -5.12 6.21
C ASP A 76 -1.82 -5.42 7.46
N ALA A 77 -1.58 -4.72 8.57
CA ALA A 77 -2.40 -4.84 9.78
C ALA A 77 -3.85 -4.36 9.55
N MET A 78 -4.06 -3.27 8.82
CA MET A 78 -5.40 -2.77 8.47
C MET A 78 -6.15 -3.76 7.56
N LEU A 79 -5.47 -4.38 6.60
CA LEU A 79 -6.05 -5.42 5.75
C LEU A 79 -6.39 -6.68 6.54
N ALA A 80 -5.54 -7.09 7.49
CA ALA A 80 -5.81 -8.22 8.36
C ALA A 80 -7.03 -7.96 9.25
N GLU A 81 -7.16 -6.75 9.80
CA GLU A 81 -8.33 -6.37 10.60
C GLU A 81 -9.62 -6.39 9.79
N ARG A 82 -9.58 -5.88 8.55
CA ARG A 82 -10.72 -5.94 7.63
C ARG A 82 -11.20 -7.37 7.39
N LYS A 83 -10.26 -8.32 7.20
CA LYS A 83 -10.58 -9.73 6.94
C LYS A 83 -11.29 -10.43 8.11
N LYS A 84 -11.22 -9.91 9.33
CA LYS A 84 -11.96 -10.46 10.49
C LYS A 84 -13.45 -10.16 10.46
N ASN A 85 -13.85 -9.14 9.72
CA ASN A 85 -15.23 -8.62 9.67
C ASN A 85 -15.95 -9.01 8.36
N VAL A 86 -15.47 -10.03 7.66
CA VAL A 86 -16.07 -10.62 6.43
C VAL A 86 -16.43 -12.06 6.73
#